data_AF-A0A7G2K1C2-F1
#
_entry.id   AF-A0A7G2K1C2-F1
#
_cell.length_a   1.000
_cell.length_b   1.000
_cell.length_c   1.000
_cell.angle_alpha   90.00
_cell.angle_beta   90.00
_cell.angle_gamma   90.00
#
_symmetry.space_group_name_H-M   'P 1'
#
loop_
_entity.id
_entity.type
_entity.pdbx_description
1 polymer ?
#
loop_
_entity_poly.entity_id
_entity_poly.type
_entity_poly.pdbx_seq_one_letter_code
_entity_poly.pdbx_strand_id
1 'polypeptide(L)'
;LNPTFLETLRIIRDKAKVKVHFHFALGQSFGITHPHVKWFIEQYLGDSATAHAHAPYREYLDILRHCDMMLNPFPFGNTNGIIDMVTLGLVGVCKTGEEVHEHIDEGLFKRLGLPEWLIAQSVEEYINCAVRLAENHKERLELRQHIISFSITEELLHALHFGFVQ
;
A
#
# COMPACT_ATOMS: atom_id res chain seq x y z
N LEU A 1 2.39 1.63 12.41
CA LEU A 1 3.07 2.87 11.95
C LEU A 1 4.32 3.06 12.79
N ASN A 2 5.43 3.44 12.17
CA ASN A 2 6.69 3.69 12.86
C ASN A 2 7.38 4.94 12.28
N PRO A 3 8.33 5.54 13.02
CA PRO A 3 9.03 6.75 12.58
C PRO A 3 9.73 6.60 11.23
N THR A 4 10.42 5.47 10.99
CA THR A 4 11.17 5.23 9.75
C THR A 4 10.27 5.28 8.53
N PHE A 5 9.10 4.62 8.58
CA PHE A 5 8.15 4.64 7.48
C PHE A 5 7.57 6.04 7.25
N LEU A 6 7.16 6.76 8.30
CA LEU A 6 6.62 8.12 8.15
C LEU A 6 7.66 9.11 7.61
N GLU A 7 8.91 8.99 8.04
CA GLU A 7 10.01 9.79 7.51
C GLU A 7 10.26 9.48 6.03
N THR A 8 10.15 8.20 5.64
CA THR A 8 10.21 7.78 4.24
C THR A 8 9.11 8.42 3.41
N LEU A 9 7.86 8.44 3.90
CA LEU A 9 6.74 9.11 3.23
C LEU A 9 6.95 10.63 3.13
N ARG A 10 7.53 11.24 4.17
CA ARG A 10 7.92 12.65 4.17
C ARG A 10 8.91 12.95 3.04
N ILE A 11 9.94 12.12 2.89
CA ILE A 11 10.93 12.26 1.82
C ILE A 11 10.29 12.05 0.44
N ILE A 12 9.37 11.09 0.29
CA ILE A 12 8.63 10.87 -0.97
C ILE A 12 7.85 12.13 -1.34
N ARG A 13 7.09 12.70 -0.41
CA ARG A 13 6.35 13.96 -0.61
C ARG A 13 7.26 15.10 -1.04
N ASP A 14 8.40 15.25 -0.37
CA ASP A 14 9.32 16.37 -0.60
C ASP A 14 10.11 16.21 -1.92
N LYS A 15 10.33 14.98 -2.38
CA LYS A 15 11.02 14.69 -3.65
C LYS A 15 10.09 14.70 -4.87
N ALA A 16 8.83 14.32 -4.70
CA ALA A 16 7.89 14.21 -5.81
C ALA A 16 7.59 15.59 -6.42
N LYS A 17 7.60 15.66 -7.76
CA LYS A 17 7.24 16.85 -8.55
C LYS A 17 5.74 17.01 -8.76
N VAL A 18 4.96 16.02 -8.32
CA VAL A 18 3.50 16.04 -8.31
C VAL A 18 3.00 16.12 -6.88
N LYS A 19 1.79 16.68 -6.69
CA LYS A 19 1.17 16.71 -5.37
C LYS A 19 0.89 15.28 -4.89
N VAL A 20 1.40 14.92 -3.72
CA VAL A 20 1.13 13.65 -3.04
C VAL A 20 0.34 13.91 -1.78
N HIS A 21 -0.79 13.21 -1.62
CA HIS A 21 -1.61 13.22 -0.41
C HIS A 21 -1.78 11.80 0.10
N PHE A 22 -1.42 11.54 1.35
CA PHE A 22 -1.44 10.19 1.92
C PHE A 22 -2.73 9.95 2.70
N HIS A 23 -3.47 8.90 2.32
CA HIS A 23 -4.62 8.42 3.09
C HIS A 23 -4.20 7.23 3.97
N PHE A 24 -4.30 7.39 5.29
CA PHE A 24 -4.05 6.31 6.24
C PHE A 24 -5.37 5.73 6.70
N ALA A 25 -5.76 4.59 6.13
CA ALA A 25 -6.93 3.82 6.54
C ALA A 25 -6.48 2.69 7.50
N LEU A 26 -6.47 2.98 8.80
CA LEU A 26 -5.79 2.16 9.80
C LEU A 26 -6.78 1.29 10.57
N GLY A 27 -6.63 -0.03 10.45
CA GLY A 27 -7.54 -0.99 11.08
C GLY A 27 -7.62 -0.92 12.60
N GLN A 28 -6.60 -0.38 13.29
CA GLN A 28 -6.51 -0.30 14.76
C GLN A 28 -6.70 1.14 15.31
N SER A 29 -7.21 2.06 14.50
CA SER A 29 -7.42 3.46 14.90
C SER A 29 -8.85 3.68 15.41
N PHE A 30 -9.08 3.51 16.72
CA PHE A 30 -10.43 3.57 17.33
C PHE A 30 -10.46 4.46 18.56
N GLY A 31 -11.60 5.12 18.78
CA GLY A 31 -11.86 5.86 20.02
C GLY A 31 -10.70 6.77 20.41
N ILE A 32 -10.16 6.60 21.62
CA ILE A 32 -9.10 7.45 22.17
C ILE A 32 -7.74 7.29 21.47
N THR A 33 -7.50 6.19 20.73
CA THR A 33 -6.21 6.00 20.02
C THR A 33 -6.15 6.83 18.75
N HIS A 34 -7.30 7.12 18.13
CA HIS A 34 -7.36 7.83 16.85
C HIS A 34 -6.75 9.25 16.91
N PRO A 35 -7.10 10.13 17.87
CA PRO A 35 -6.49 11.46 17.96
C PRO A 35 -4.97 11.44 18.07
N HIS A 36 -4.40 10.48 18.82
CA HIS A 36 -2.95 10.34 18.95
C HIS A 36 -2.30 9.88 17.64
N VAL A 37 -2.89 8.90 16.96
CA VAL A 37 -2.40 8.42 15.66
C VAL A 37 -2.45 9.53 14.62
N LYS A 38 -3.56 10.29 14.56
CA LYS A 38 -3.71 11.44 13.67
C LYS A 38 -2.63 12.49 13.93
N TRP A 39 -2.48 12.91 15.20
CA TRP A 39 -1.44 13.85 15.60
C TRP A 39 -0.05 13.38 15.19
N PHE A 40 0.29 12.11 15.43
CA PHE A 40 1.59 11.54 15.09
C PHE A 40 1.86 11.58 13.58
N ILE A 41 0.87 11.28 12.74
CA ILE A 41 0.99 11.38 11.28
C ILE A 41 1.19 12.84 10.85
N GLU A 42 0.41 13.77 11.42
CA GLU A 42 0.47 15.19 11.10
C GLU A 42 1.83 15.82 11.46
N GLN A 43 2.53 15.31 12.48
CA GLN A 43 3.89 15.79 12.81
C GLN A 43 4.90 15.57 11.67
N TYR A 44 4.72 14.52 10.86
CA TYR A 44 5.60 14.24 9.71
C TYR A 44 5.04 14.85 8.42
N LEU A 45 3.73 14.71 8.23
CA LEU A 45 3.10 14.89 6.92
C LEU A 45 2.30 16.19 6.78
N GLY A 46 1.97 16.86 7.89
CA GLY A 46 1.15 18.07 7.91
C GLY A 46 -0.15 17.88 7.13
N ASP A 47 -0.52 18.88 6.35
CA ASP A 47 -1.74 18.89 5.53
C ASP A 47 -1.69 17.93 4.33
N SER A 48 -0.57 17.23 4.11
CA SER A 48 -0.42 16.24 3.02
C SER A 48 -0.86 14.84 3.43
N ALA A 49 -1.58 14.70 4.55
CA ALA A 49 -2.10 13.42 5.00
C ALA A 49 -3.52 13.53 5.57
N THR A 50 -4.25 12.43 5.46
CA THR A 50 -5.52 12.22 6.17
C THR A 50 -5.45 10.90 6.90
N ALA A 51 -5.51 10.95 8.23
CA ALA A 51 -5.69 9.78 9.06
C ALA A 51 -7.18 9.51 9.23
N HIS A 52 -7.66 8.40 8.66
CA HIS A 52 -9.03 7.95 8.83
C HIS A 52 -9.14 7.14 10.12
N ALA A 53 -10.23 7.34 10.87
CA ALA A 53 -10.58 6.40 11.94
C ALA A 53 -10.91 5.03 11.32
N HIS A 54 -10.92 4.00 12.16
CA HIS A 54 -11.38 2.70 11.72
C HIS A 54 -12.77 2.82 11.11
N ALA A 55 -12.93 2.18 9.96
CA ALA A 55 -14.17 2.14 9.22
C ALA A 55 -14.51 0.67 8.90
N PRO A 56 -15.81 0.32 8.80
CA PRO A 56 -16.25 -0.94 8.24
C PRO A 56 -15.60 -1.21 6.87
N TYR A 57 -15.41 -2.48 6.53
CA TYR A 57 -14.64 -2.87 5.35
C TYR A 57 -15.07 -2.19 4.04
N ARG A 58 -16.38 -1.98 3.83
CA ARG A 58 -16.88 -1.26 2.65
C ARG A 58 -16.42 0.20 2.59
N GLU A 59 -16.50 0.91 3.71
CA GLU A 59 -16.06 2.30 3.82
C GLU A 59 -14.53 2.40 3.69
N TYR A 60 -13.80 1.42 4.22
CA TYR A 60 -12.36 1.26 4.00
C TYR A 60 -12.03 1.12 2.50
N LEU A 61 -12.73 0.24 1.77
CA LEU A 61 -12.54 0.09 0.32
C LEU A 61 -12.91 1.36 -0.44
N ASP A 62 -13.95 2.08 -0.01
CA ASP A 62 -14.32 3.37 -0.61
C ASP A 62 -13.22 4.42 -0.42
N ILE A 63 -12.51 4.43 0.73
CA ILE A 63 -11.31 5.28 0.90
C ILE A 63 -10.25 4.91 -0.13
N LEU A 64 -9.89 3.62 -0.23
CA LEU A 64 -8.85 3.16 -1.15
C LEU A 64 -9.18 3.44 -2.61
N ARG A 65 -10.45 3.31 -3.00
CA ARG A 65 -10.92 3.53 -4.38
C ARG A 65 -10.61 4.93 -4.92
N HIS A 66 -10.47 5.92 -4.04
CA HIS A 66 -10.14 7.29 -4.40
C HIS A 66 -8.62 7.54 -4.45
N CYS A 67 -7.79 6.54 -4.16
CA CYS A 67 -6.34 6.63 -4.28
C CYS A 67 -5.85 6.26 -5.69
N ASP A 68 -4.68 6.78 -6.05
CA ASP A 68 -3.99 6.49 -7.31
C ASP A 68 -3.10 5.24 -7.27
N MET A 69 -2.50 5.00 -6.11
CA MET A 69 -1.54 3.93 -5.82
C MET A 69 -1.46 3.68 -4.31
N MET A 70 -0.88 2.55 -3.92
CA MET A 70 -0.64 2.21 -2.52
C MET A 70 0.85 2.12 -2.18
N LEU A 71 1.17 2.36 -0.92
CA LEU A 71 2.53 2.32 -0.37
C LEU A 71 2.49 1.43 0.87
N ASN A 72 3.10 0.25 0.78
CA ASN A 72 3.03 -0.72 1.86
C ASN A 72 3.99 -0.35 3.01
N PRO A 73 3.53 -0.48 4.27
CA PRO A 73 4.38 -0.23 5.42
C PRO A 73 5.54 -1.25 5.47
N PHE A 74 6.60 -0.87 6.16
CA PHE A 74 7.71 -1.76 6.52
C PHE A 74 8.23 -1.42 7.93
N PRO A 75 8.86 -2.36 8.66
CA PRO A 75 9.19 -3.73 8.23
C PRO A 75 7.97 -4.67 8.18
N PHE A 76 6.90 -4.39 8.93
CA PHE A 76 5.68 -5.20 8.86
C PHE A 76 4.84 -4.80 7.65
N GLY A 77 4.94 -5.61 6.59
CA GLY A 77 4.22 -5.46 5.35
C GLY A 77 2.74 -5.83 5.41
N ASN A 78 2.10 -5.82 4.25
CA ASN A 78 0.67 -6.09 4.12
C ASN A 78 0.41 -7.49 3.56
N THR A 79 -0.74 -8.07 3.93
CA THR A 79 -1.28 -9.25 3.24
C THR A 79 -2.63 -8.89 2.63
N ASN A 80 -3.65 -8.67 3.47
CA ASN A 80 -5.00 -8.34 3.02
C ASN A 80 -5.03 -7.03 2.19
N GLY A 81 -4.25 -6.02 2.62
CA GLY A 81 -4.18 -4.75 1.88
C GLY A 81 -3.65 -4.89 0.45
N ILE A 82 -2.82 -5.91 0.15
CA ILE A 82 -2.35 -6.18 -1.22
C ILE A 82 -3.48 -6.81 -2.04
N ILE A 83 -4.24 -7.72 -1.45
CA ILE A 83 -5.40 -8.31 -2.11
C ILE A 83 -6.46 -7.24 -2.41
N ASP A 84 -6.72 -6.36 -1.44
CA ASP A 84 -7.65 -5.22 -1.60
C ASP A 84 -7.17 -4.25 -2.68
N MET A 85 -5.86 -3.93 -2.70
CA MET A 85 -5.23 -3.09 -3.72
C MET A 85 -5.52 -3.61 -5.13
N VAL A 86 -5.20 -4.87 -5.39
CA VAL A 86 -5.36 -5.48 -6.72
C VAL A 86 -6.84 -5.67 -7.06
N THR A 87 -7.69 -6.01 -6.09
CA THR A 87 -9.16 -6.08 -6.27
C THR A 87 -9.74 -4.75 -6.77
N LEU A 88 -9.18 -3.62 -6.32
CA LEU A 88 -9.57 -2.28 -6.77
C LEU A 88 -8.84 -1.82 -8.04
N GLY A 89 -8.04 -2.69 -8.66
CA GLY A 89 -7.22 -2.35 -9.83
C GLY A 89 -6.17 -1.29 -9.53
N LEU A 90 -5.70 -1.22 -8.28
CA LEU A 90 -4.60 -0.36 -7.87
C LEU A 90 -3.27 -1.11 -7.98
N VAL A 91 -2.19 -0.33 -7.98
CA VAL A 91 -0.81 -0.81 -7.91
C VAL A 91 -0.06 -0.03 -6.84
N GLY A 92 1.04 -0.57 -6.36
CA GLY A 92 1.78 0.03 -5.26
C GLY A 92 3.21 -0.41 -5.18
N VAL A 93 3.92 0.08 -4.18
CA VAL A 93 5.32 -0.27 -3.89
C VAL A 93 5.39 -0.95 -2.53
N CYS A 94 6.19 -2.01 -2.43
CA CYS A 94 6.55 -2.65 -1.17
C CYS A 94 8.07 -2.64 -0.97
N LYS A 95 8.51 -2.89 0.27
CA LYS A 95 9.91 -3.13 0.60
C LYS A 95 10.04 -4.52 1.17
N THR A 96 10.86 -5.36 0.56
CA THR A 96 11.17 -6.72 1.06
C THR A 96 12.27 -6.69 2.13
N GLY A 97 12.49 -7.81 2.80
CA GLY A 97 13.51 -7.99 3.84
C GLY A 97 13.74 -9.45 4.17
N GLU A 98 14.56 -9.70 5.18
CA GLU A 98 14.98 -11.07 5.56
C GLU A 98 13.86 -11.81 6.31
N GLU A 99 13.03 -11.08 7.06
CA GLU A 99 11.97 -11.67 7.87
C GLU A 99 10.71 -11.95 7.05
N VAL A 100 9.95 -12.98 7.46
CA VAL A 100 8.71 -13.36 6.76
C VAL A 100 7.73 -12.18 6.64
N HIS A 101 7.61 -11.37 7.69
CA HIS A 101 6.71 -10.21 7.70
C HIS A 101 7.21 -9.04 6.84
N GLU A 102 8.47 -9.05 6.42
CA GLU A 102 9.02 -8.15 5.40
C GLU A 102 8.91 -8.77 4.00
N HIS A 103 8.97 -10.09 3.87
CA HIS A 103 9.06 -10.81 2.60
C HIS A 103 7.70 -11.23 1.99
N ILE A 104 6.63 -11.27 2.78
CA ILE A 104 5.27 -11.64 2.31
C ILE A 104 4.85 -10.78 1.12
N ASP A 105 5.13 -9.47 1.16
CA ASP A 105 4.76 -8.53 0.12
C ASP A 105 5.43 -8.88 -1.22
N GLU A 106 6.70 -9.28 -1.21
CA GLU A 106 7.42 -9.72 -2.41
C GLU A 106 6.76 -10.96 -3.03
N GLY A 107 6.48 -11.97 -2.20
CA GLY A 107 5.85 -13.21 -2.65
C GLY A 107 4.48 -12.95 -3.29
N LEU A 108 3.67 -12.07 -2.68
CA LEU A 108 2.37 -11.69 -3.21
C LEU A 108 2.50 -10.86 -4.49
N PHE A 109 3.41 -9.88 -4.55
CA PHE A 109 3.61 -9.07 -5.76
C PHE A 109 4.03 -9.93 -6.95
N LYS A 110 4.96 -10.86 -6.74
CA LYS A 110 5.38 -11.82 -7.79
C LYS A 110 4.24 -12.72 -8.23
N ARG A 111 3.45 -13.27 -7.30
CA ARG A 111 2.28 -14.12 -7.62
C ARG A 111 1.18 -13.34 -8.36
N LEU A 112 1.07 -12.04 -8.12
CA LEU A 112 0.10 -11.15 -8.76
C LEU A 112 0.60 -10.58 -10.09
N GLY A 113 1.79 -10.99 -10.56
CA GLY A 113 2.37 -10.50 -11.83
C GLY A 113 2.80 -9.04 -11.80
N LEU A 114 2.98 -8.44 -10.61
CA LEU A 114 3.47 -7.08 -10.50
C LEU A 114 4.96 -6.99 -10.88
N PRO A 115 5.39 -5.94 -11.58
CA PRO A 115 6.80 -5.78 -11.97
C PRO A 115 7.76 -5.79 -10.77
N GLU A 116 8.92 -6.42 -10.91
CA GLU A 116 9.91 -6.52 -9.83
C GLU A 116 10.41 -5.17 -9.33
N TRP A 117 10.40 -4.13 -10.16
CA TRP A 117 10.82 -2.79 -9.73
C TRP A 117 9.88 -2.18 -8.68
N LEU A 118 8.69 -2.72 -8.46
CA LEU A 118 7.79 -2.30 -7.37
C LEU A 118 8.18 -2.92 -6.01
N ILE A 119 9.18 -3.81 -5.99
CA ILE A 119 9.66 -4.55 -4.82
C ILE A 119 11.05 -4.01 -4.45
N ALA A 120 11.10 -3.04 -3.55
CA ALA A 120 12.34 -2.40 -3.14
C ALA A 120 13.14 -3.24 -2.13
N GLN A 121 14.47 -3.24 -2.26
CA GLN A 121 15.39 -3.91 -1.34
C GLN A 121 15.87 -2.98 -0.22
N SER A 122 15.76 -1.66 -0.43
CA SER A 122 16.18 -0.65 0.52
C SER A 122 15.15 0.49 0.65
N VAL A 123 15.28 1.31 1.69
CA VAL A 123 14.45 2.51 1.87
C VAL A 123 14.67 3.51 0.72
N GLU A 124 15.91 3.63 0.22
CA GLU A 124 16.22 4.52 -0.90
C GLU A 124 15.53 4.06 -2.19
N GLU A 125 15.62 2.76 -2.50
CA GLU A 125 14.90 2.19 -3.63
C GLU A 125 13.40 2.36 -3.49
N TYR A 126 12.85 2.14 -2.29
CA TYR A 126 11.43 2.32 -2.02
C TYR A 126 10.98 3.75 -2.34
N ILE A 127 11.75 4.75 -1.91
CA ILE A 127 11.49 6.16 -2.21
C ILE A 127 11.52 6.41 -3.72
N ASN A 128 12.55 5.91 -4.42
CA ASN A 128 12.71 6.12 -5.86
C ASN A 128 11.56 5.47 -6.65
N CYS A 129 11.15 4.27 -6.27
CA CYS A 129 10.03 3.57 -6.89
C CYS A 129 8.70 4.27 -6.63
N ALA A 130 8.47 4.74 -5.40
CA ALA A 130 7.28 5.48 -5.04
C ALA A 130 7.17 6.80 -5.82
N VAL A 131 8.27 7.56 -5.93
CA VAL A 131 8.31 8.81 -6.70
C VAL A 131 8.09 8.54 -8.19
N ARG A 132 8.76 7.53 -8.77
CA ARG A 132 8.54 7.11 -10.17
C ARG A 132 7.07 6.79 -10.42
N LEU A 133 6.48 5.95 -9.58
CA LEU A 133 5.09 5.51 -9.75
C LEU A 133 4.11 6.69 -9.56
N ALA A 134 4.41 7.65 -8.69
CA ALA A 134 3.60 8.85 -8.48
C ALA A 134 3.68 9.82 -9.68
N GLU A 135 4.88 10.09 -10.20
CA GLU A 135 5.11 11.05 -11.28
C GLU A 135 4.72 10.51 -12.67
N ASN A 136 4.93 9.22 -12.92
CA ASN A 136 4.68 8.62 -14.23
C ASN A 136 3.23 8.15 -14.36
N HIS A 137 2.30 9.09 -14.54
CA HIS A 137 0.87 8.80 -14.66
C HIS A 137 0.52 7.75 -15.72
N LYS A 138 1.16 7.82 -16.90
CA LYS A 138 0.93 6.87 -17.99
C LYS A 138 1.36 5.45 -17.60
N GLU A 139 2.58 5.30 -17.08
CA GLU A 139 3.11 4.01 -16.61
C GLU A 139 2.22 3.44 -15.50
N ARG A 140 1.80 4.26 -14.53
CA ARG A 140 0.88 3.83 -13.48
C ARG A 140 -0.45 3.34 -14.03
N LEU A 141 -1.04 4.06 -14.98
CA LEU A 141 -2.30 3.66 -15.60
C LEU A 141 -2.18 2.35 -16.41
N GLU A 142 -1.08 2.17 -17.14
CA GLU A 142 -0.79 0.93 -17.86
C GLU A 142 -0.68 -0.27 -16.90
N LEU A 143 0.02 -0.09 -15.77
CA LEU A 143 0.12 -1.12 -14.73
C LEU A 143 -1.24 -1.45 -14.09
N ARG A 144 -2.07 -0.44 -13.82
CA ARG A 144 -3.43 -0.65 -13.31
C ARG A 144 -4.30 -1.42 -14.29
N GLN A 145 -4.23 -1.09 -15.59
CA GLN A 145 -4.94 -1.80 -16.64
C GLN A 145 -4.48 -3.26 -16.75
N HIS A 146 -3.16 -3.50 -16.66
CA HIS A 146 -2.60 -4.84 -16.65
C HIS A 146 -3.19 -5.69 -15.51
N ILE A 147 -3.19 -5.15 -14.29
CA ILE A 147 -3.72 -5.85 -13.12
C ILE A 147 -5.23 -6.15 -13.24
N ILE A 148 -6.02 -5.21 -13.77
CA ILE A 148 -7.45 -5.45 -14.02
C ILE A 148 -7.64 -6.57 -15.05
N SER A 149 -6.83 -6.60 -16.11
CA SER A 149 -6.91 -7.63 -17.16
C SER A 149 -6.41 -8.99 -16.71
N PHE A 150 -5.49 -9.04 -15.74
CA PHE A 150 -4.89 -10.27 -15.22
C PHE A 150 -5.87 -11.11 -14.39
N SER A 151 -7.10 -10.62 -14.15
CA SER A 151 -8.23 -11.29 -13.49
C SER A 151 -7.82 -12.27 -12.37
N ILE A 152 -7.90 -11.79 -11.13
CA ILE A 152 -7.65 -12.47 -9.84
C ILE A 152 -8.42 -13.81 -9.67
N THR A 153 -9.26 -14.18 -10.63
CA THR A 153 -10.16 -15.32 -10.61
C THR A 153 -9.51 -16.70 -10.69
N GLU A 154 -8.29 -16.87 -11.22
CA GLU A 154 -7.75 -18.23 -11.42
C GLU A 154 -6.70 -18.69 -10.40
N GLU A 155 -5.68 -17.91 -10.02
CA GLU A 155 -4.55 -18.46 -9.24
C GLU A 155 -4.61 -18.26 -7.72
N LEU A 156 -5.28 -17.22 -7.21
CA LEU A 156 -5.37 -16.94 -5.76
C LEU A 156 -6.64 -17.53 -5.14
N LEU A 157 -7.79 -17.46 -5.84
CA LEU A 157 -9.04 -18.06 -5.39
C LEU A 157 -9.00 -19.59 -5.38
N HIS A 158 -8.26 -20.24 -6.28
CA HIS A 158 -8.07 -21.69 -6.23
C HIS A 158 -7.27 -22.14 -5.00
N ALA A 159 -6.29 -21.35 -4.55
CA ALA A 159 -5.46 -21.66 -3.39
C ALA A 159 -6.18 -21.41 -2.05
N LEU A 160 -7.27 -20.62 -2.06
CA LEU A 160 -8.08 -20.30 -0.88
C LEU A 160 -9.32 -21.20 -0.70
N HIS A 161 -9.48 -22.25 -1.51
CA HIS A 161 -10.34 -23.39 -1.15
C HIS A 161 -9.71 -24.18 0.03
N PHE A 162 -9.59 -23.54 1.19
CA PHE A 162 -9.49 -24.25 2.44
C PHE A 162 -10.84 -24.94 2.64
N GLY A 163 -10.85 -26.26 2.44
CA GLY A 163 -12.01 -27.09 2.71
C GLY A 163 -12.52 -26.82 4.12
N PHE A 164 -13.83 -26.60 4.23
CA PHE A 164 -14.51 -26.75 5.50
C PHE A 164 -14.37 -28.22 5.89
N VAL A 165 -13.48 -28.53 6.84
CA VAL A 165 -13.53 -29.82 7.52
C VAL A 165 -14.74 -29.74 8.45
N GLN A 166 -15.74 -30.57 8.16
CA GLN A 166 -16.87 -30.81 9.07
C GLN A 166 -16.40 -31.54 10.33
#